data_AF-A0A8R1IE28-F1
#
_entry.id   AF-A0A8R1IE28-F1
#
_cell.length_a   1.000
_cell.length_b   1.000
_cell.length_c   1.000
_cell.angle_alpha   90.00
_cell.angle_beta   90.00
_cell.angle_gamma   90.00
#
_symmetry.space_group_name_H-M   'P 1'
#
loop_
_entity.id
_entity.type
_entity.pdbx_description
1 polymer ?
#
loop_
_entity_poly.entity_id
_entity_poly.type
_entity_poly.pdbx_seq_one_letter_code
_entity_poly.pdbx_strand_id
1 'polypeptide(L)'
;HLLRCDDIPFSILVVDGWESVEKIFATAQEQSTDPLPPPKTILKTFYTSECYYILINCGANHSLSRLQLPPASIAYVIDSHRPFNIENVYANDQAFMLINSAERADLRLPDADQVMRDDSEDASSDDEDDDGEENGVYSYEQRMEKIQRKAIRREERQLWDRQRRNILWRYNESTWYSSPICVMALELAERK
;
A
#
# COMPACT_ATOMS: atom_id res chain seq x y z
N HIS A 1 -21.72 -18.57 0.09
CA HIS A 1 -22.01 -20.01 -0.09
C HIS A 1 -20.73 -20.82 0.03
N LEU A 2 -19.74 -20.60 -0.83
CA LEU A 2 -18.47 -21.35 -0.83
C LEU A 2 -17.78 -21.45 0.54
N LEU A 3 -17.64 -20.33 1.27
CA LEU A 3 -17.05 -20.35 2.62
C LEU A 3 -17.84 -21.22 3.62
N ARG A 4 -19.18 -21.27 3.47
CA ARG A 4 -20.01 -22.15 4.31
C ARG A 4 -19.84 -23.63 3.95
N CYS A 5 -19.60 -23.95 2.68
CA CYS A 5 -19.36 -25.33 2.26
C CYS A 5 -18.08 -25.91 2.84
N ASP A 6 -17.10 -25.06 3.15
CA ASP A 6 -15.82 -25.44 3.74
C ASP A 6 -15.79 -25.23 5.26
N ASP A 7 -16.93 -24.93 5.90
CA ASP A 7 -17.02 -24.60 7.33
C ASP A 7 -16.06 -23.48 7.79
N ILE A 8 -15.72 -22.54 6.90
CA ILE A 8 -14.89 -21.39 7.21
C ILE A 8 -15.75 -20.35 7.94
N PRO A 9 -15.39 -19.91 9.16
CA PRO A 9 -16.10 -18.84 9.85
C PRO A 9 -15.85 -17.50 9.17
N PHE A 10 -16.91 -16.71 8.96
CA PHE A 10 -16.79 -15.38 8.37
C PHE A 10 -17.87 -14.43 8.91
N SER A 11 -17.59 -13.13 8.82
CA SER A 11 -18.54 -12.05 9.01
C SER A 11 -18.71 -11.28 7.70
N ILE A 12 -19.91 -10.78 7.43
CA ILE A 12 -20.17 -9.89 6.30
C ILE A 12 -20.42 -8.51 6.87
N LEU A 13 -19.64 -7.54 6.42
CA LEU A 13 -19.80 -6.13 6.75
C LEU A 13 -20.22 -5.39 5.49
N VAL A 14 -21.31 -4.63 5.59
CA VAL A 14 -21.82 -3.83 4.48
C VAL A 14 -21.21 -2.43 4.58
N VAL A 15 -20.72 -1.93 3.45
CA VAL A 15 -20.14 -0.60 3.33
C VAL A 15 -20.87 0.18 2.25
N ASP A 16 -21.12 1.46 2.51
CA ASP A 16 -21.79 2.42 1.61
C ASP A 16 -20.80 3.41 0.97
N GLY A 17 -19.57 3.47 1.48
CA GLY A 17 -18.50 4.30 0.97
C GLY A 17 -17.20 4.08 1.73
N TRP A 18 -16.16 4.79 1.30
CA TRP A 18 -14.82 4.66 1.88
C TRP A 18 -14.76 5.06 3.35
N GLU A 19 -15.53 6.07 3.76
CA GLU A 19 -15.61 6.49 5.17
C GLU A 19 -16.11 5.36 6.09
N SER A 20 -17.04 4.53 5.60
CA SER A 20 -17.54 3.36 6.35
C SER A 20 -16.48 2.26 6.46
N VAL A 21 -15.70 2.06 5.40
CA VAL A 21 -14.53 1.16 5.44
C VAL A 21 -13.52 1.63 6.49
N GLU A 22 -13.09 2.90 6.43
CA GLU A 22 -12.14 3.47 7.40
C GLU A 22 -12.63 3.32 8.84
N LYS A 23 -13.92 3.60 9.10
CA LYS A 23 -14.52 3.42 10.42
C LYS A 23 -14.48 1.97 10.90
N ILE A 24 -14.82 1.01 10.05
CA ILE A 24 -14.79 -0.42 10.40
C ILE A 24 -13.38 -0.84 10.84
N PHE A 25 -12.35 -0.46 10.08
CA PHE A 25 -10.97 -0.81 10.41
C PHE A 25 -10.46 -0.08 11.65
N ALA A 26 -10.81 1.19 11.83
CA ALA A 26 -10.49 1.94 13.05
C ALA A 26 -11.12 1.30 14.30
N THR A 27 -12.42 0.95 14.26
CA THR A 27 -13.09 0.28 15.38
C THR A 27 -12.49 -1.10 15.68
N ALA A 28 -12.10 -1.86 14.65
CA ALA A 28 -11.44 -3.15 14.83
C ALA A 28 -10.07 -2.99 15.52
N GLN A 29 -9.32 -1.92 15.21
CA GLN A 29 -8.07 -1.60 15.89
C GLN A 29 -8.30 -1.18 17.34
N GLU A 30 -9.26 -0.30 17.62
CA GLU A 30 -9.57 0.15 18.99
C GLU A 30 -9.87 -1.04 19.91
N GLN A 31 -10.68 -2.00 19.43
CA GLN A 31 -10.98 -3.23 20.16
C GLN A 31 -9.75 -4.13 20.38
N SER A 32 -8.74 -4.05 19.49
CA SER A 32 -7.47 -4.77 19.67
C SER A 32 -6.54 -4.09 20.68
N THR A 33 -6.66 -2.77 20.86
CA THR A 33 -5.78 -1.96 21.73
C THR A 33 -6.27 -1.78 23.16
N ASP A 34 -7.48 -2.26 23.49
CA ASP A 34 -8.07 -2.08 24.81
C ASP A 34 -7.26 -2.84 25.89
N PRO A 35 -6.68 -2.15 26.89
CA PRO A 35 -5.80 -2.77 27.87
C PRO A 35 -6.64 -3.48 28.93
N LEU A 36 -7.12 -4.68 28.64
CA LEU A 36 -7.56 -5.56 29.71
C LEU A 36 -6.36 -5.86 30.64
N PRO A 37 -6.57 -5.88 31.98
CA PRO A 37 -5.53 -6.31 32.91
C PRO A 37 -5.05 -7.69 32.49
N PRO A 38 -3.73 -7.95 32.49
CA PRO A 38 -3.22 -9.23 32.00
C PRO A 38 -3.87 -10.35 32.81
N PRO A 39 -4.54 -11.33 32.18
CA PRO A 39 -4.90 -12.53 32.91
C PRO A 39 -3.60 -13.11 33.46
N LYS A 40 -3.59 -13.42 34.76
CA LYS A 40 -2.45 -14.02 35.46
C LYS A 40 -2.20 -15.46 34.99
N THR A 41 -2.08 -15.72 33.69
CA THR A 41 -1.63 -16.99 33.10
C THR A 41 -1.38 -16.74 31.60
N ILE A 42 -0.12 -16.80 31.16
CA ILE A 42 0.36 -17.32 29.85
C ILE A 42 -0.55 -17.11 28.61
N LEU A 43 -1.21 -15.96 28.46
CA LEU A 43 -2.15 -15.69 27.35
C LEU A 43 -1.94 -14.31 26.72
N LYS A 44 -0.74 -13.72 26.87
CA LYS A 44 -0.37 -12.49 26.13
C LYS A 44 0.16 -12.78 24.72
N THR A 45 0.36 -14.06 24.37
CA THR A 45 0.94 -14.49 23.09
C THR A 45 -0.11 -14.66 21.97
N PHE A 46 -1.39 -14.38 22.19
CA PHE A 46 -2.47 -14.73 21.25
C PHE A 46 -3.33 -13.56 20.71
N TYR A 47 -3.04 -12.29 21.03
CA TYR A 47 -3.87 -11.14 20.64
C TYR A 47 -3.31 -10.28 19.50
N THR A 48 -2.70 -10.91 18.50
CA THR A 48 -2.57 -10.33 17.16
C THR A 48 -3.02 -11.40 16.17
N SER A 49 -4.34 -11.65 16.14
CA SER A 49 -4.92 -12.65 15.25
C SER A 49 -4.66 -12.24 13.81
N GLU A 50 -4.00 -13.10 13.03
CA GLU A 50 -3.95 -12.95 11.57
C GLU A 50 -5.38 -12.94 11.04
N CYS A 51 -5.83 -11.80 10.50
CA CYS A 51 -7.15 -11.66 9.92
C CYS A 51 -7.05 -11.64 8.40
N TYR A 52 -7.95 -12.37 7.74
CA TYR A 52 -8.12 -12.31 6.29
C TYR A 52 -9.32 -11.44 5.96
N TYR A 53 -9.06 -10.30 5.34
CA TYR A 53 -10.08 -9.40 4.82
C TYR A 53 -10.33 -9.68 3.35
N ILE A 54 -11.60 -9.70 2.93
CA ILE A 54 -11.98 -9.80 1.52
C ILE A 54 -12.79 -8.55 1.19
N LEU A 55 -12.19 -7.63 0.43
CA LEU A 55 -12.83 -6.42 -0.06
C LEU A 55 -13.45 -6.73 -1.42
N ILE A 56 -14.75 -6.49 -1.54
CA ILE A 56 -15.54 -6.84 -2.73
C ILE A 56 -16.07 -5.54 -3.35
N ASN A 57 -15.74 -5.28 -4.61
CA ASN A 57 -16.08 -4.05 -5.34
C ASN A 57 -15.63 -2.75 -4.65
N CYS A 58 -14.59 -2.83 -3.82
CA CYS A 58 -13.99 -1.65 -3.20
C CYS A 58 -12.51 -1.87 -2.89
N GLY A 59 -11.78 -0.76 -2.69
CA GLY A 59 -10.41 -0.75 -2.20
C GLY A 59 -9.33 -0.81 -3.28
N ALA A 60 -9.67 -1.04 -4.55
CA ALA A 60 -8.66 -1.15 -5.58
C ALA A 60 -8.03 0.19 -6.00
N ASN A 61 -8.82 1.25 -6.05
CA ASN A 61 -8.42 2.60 -6.50
C ASN A 61 -7.98 3.53 -5.36
N HIS A 62 -8.12 3.10 -4.09
CA HIS A 62 -7.72 3.85 -2.90
C HIS A 62 -6.52 3.18 -2.22
N SER A 63 -5.61 3.97 -1.63
CA SER A 63 -4.48 3.43 -0.87
C SER A 63 -4.98 2.71 0.39
N LEU A 64 -4.74 1.39 0.46
CA LEU A 64 -5.11 0.55 1.59
C LEU A 64 -4.14 0.71 2.77
N SER A 65 -2.97 1.31 2.55
CA SER A 65 -1.99 1.60 3.62
C SER A 65 -2.60 2.49 4.71
N ARG A 66 -3.60 3.31 4.35
CA ARG A 66 -4.36 4.15 5.29
C ARG A 66 -5.23 3.37 6.27
N LEU A 67 -5.60 2.13 5.95
CA LEU A 67 -6.42 1.28 6.82
C LEU A 67 -5.61 0.72 8.00
N GLN A 68 -4.28 0.82 7.97
CA GLN A 68 -3.38 0.31 9.02
C GLN A 68 -3.77 -1.11 9.46
N LEU A 69 -3.84 -2.04 8.51
CA LEU A 69 -4.23 -3.41 8.79
C LEU A 69 -3.40 -3.98 9.96
N PRO A 70 -4.00 -4.77 10.87
CA PRO A 70 -3.24 -5.36 11.96
C PRO A 70 -2.03 -6.14 11.42
N PRO A 71 -0.91 -6.20 12.17
CA PRO A 71 0.26 -6.97 11.75
C PRO A 71 -0.12 -8.42 11.40
N ALA A 72 0.50 -8.96 10.35
CA ALA A 72 0.25 -10.31 9.82
C ALA A 72 -1.18 -10.57 9.27
N SER A 73 -2.04 -9.55 9.21
CA SER A 73 -3.31 -9.63 8.47
C SER A 73 -3.11 -9.40 6.97
N ILE A 74 -4.01 -9.96 6.16
CA ILE A 74 -3.98 -9.86 4.70
C ILE A 74 -5.33 -9.37 4.18
N ALA A 75 -5.33 -8.41 3.25
CA ALA A 75 -6.48 -7.94 2.52
C ALA A 75 -6.45 -8.42 1.07
N TYR A 76 -7.40 -9.28 0.70
CA TYR A 76 -7.67 -9.66 -0.67
C TYR A 76 -8.69 -8.70 -1.28
N VAL A 77 -8.34 -8.09 -2.41
CA VAL A 77 -9.18 -7.10 -3.09
C VAL A 77 -9.71 -7.70 -4.38
N ILE A 78 -11.02 -7.91 -4.46
CA ILE A 78 -11.75 -8.34 -5.66
C ILE A 78 -12.62 -7.18 -6.11
N ASP A 79 -12.12 -6.39 -7.04
CA ASP A 79 -12.76 -5.15 -7.45
C ASP A 79 -12.63 -4.96 -8.97
N SER A 80 -13.70 -4.52 -9.62
CA SER A 80 -13.69 -4.21 -11.05
C SER A 80 -13.26 -2.78 -11.35
N HIS A 81 -13.17 -1.88 -10.36
CA HIS A 81 -12.72 -0.51 -10.57
C HIS A 81 -11.25 -0.42 -10.99
N ARG A 82 -10.97 0.44 -11.96
CA ARG A 82 -9.62 0.72 -12.48
C ARG A 82 -9.44 2.24 -12.66
N PRO A 83 -8.20 2.76 -12.59
CA PRO A 83 -6.94 2.05 -12.33
C PRO A 83 -6.77 1.60 -10.87
N PHE A 84 -5.76 0.76 -10.62
CA PHE A 84 -5.37 0.40 -9.27
C PHE A 84 -4.56 1.51 -8.61
N ASN A 85 -4.66 1.64 -7.29
CA ASN A 85 -3.75 2.48 -6.56
C ASN A 85 -2.34 1.87 -6.63
N ILE A 86 -1.35 2.65 -7.10
CA ILE A 86 0.02 2.17 -7.33
C ILE A 86 0.70 1.70 -6.04
N GLU A 87 0.39 2.30 -4.88
CA GLU A 87 0.93 1.86 -3.59
C GLU A 87 0.43 0.46 -3.23
N ASN A 88 -0.84 0.15 -3.51
CA ASN A 88 -1.38 -1.19 -3.29
C ASN A 88 -0.70 -2.26 -4.15
N VAL A 89 -0.18 -1.87 -5.32
CA VAL A 89 0.44 -2.80 -6.28
C VAL A 89 1.92 -3.04 -5.93
N TYR A 90 2.65 -2.00 -5.53
CA TYR A 90 4.11 -2.07 -5.42
C TYR A 90 4.68 -1.88 -4.01
N ALA A 91 3.90 -1.36 -3.04
CA ALA A 91 4.39 -1.01 -1.71
C ALA A 91 3.52 -1.49 -0.55
N ASN A 92 2.50 -2.31 -0.81
CA ASN A 92 1.62 -2.82 0.23
C ASN A 92 1.69 -4.34 0.31
N ASP A 93 2.51 -4.84 1.22
CA ASP A 93 2.73 -6.28 1.42
C ASP A 93 1.52 -7.03 2.01
N GLN A 94 0.54 -6.28 2.55
CA GLN A 94 -0.68 -6.85 3.12
C GLN A 94 -1.86 -6.82 2.14
N ALA A 95 -1.73 -6.18 0.98
CA ALA A 95 -2.80 -6.03 0.00
C ALA A 95 -2.54 -6.89 -1.25
N PHE A 96 -3.49 -7.78 -1.57
CA PHE A 96 -3.40 -8.67 -2.72
C PHE A 96 -4.55 -8.40 -3.68
N MET A 97 -4.20 -7.84 -4.84
CA MET A 97 -5.14 -7.56 -5.92
C MET A 97 -5.49 -8.85 -6.67
N LEU A 98 -6.73 -9.29 -6.56
CA LEU A 98 -7.24 -10.47 -7.24
C LEU A 98 -7.84 -10.08 -8.60
N ILE A 99 -7.15 -10.46 -9.67
CA ILE A 99 -7.50 -10.14 -11.05
C ILE A 99 -7.66 -11.38 -11.91
N ASN A 100 -8.45 -11.27 -12.98
CA ASN A 100 -8.45 -12.28 -14.02
C ASN A 100 -7.11 -12.22 -14.78
N SER A 101 -6.46 -13.36 -15.02
CA SER A 101 -5.21 -13.40 -15.78
C SER A 101 -5.34 -12.80 -17.19
N ALA A 102 -6.53 -12.86 -17.79
CA ALA A 102 -6.80 -12.29 -19.11
C ALA A 102 -6.75 -10.76 -19.14
N GLU A 103 -7.10 -10.09 -18.04
CA GLU A 103 -7.17 -8.61 -17.99
C GLU A 103 -5.82 -7.96 -17.59
N ARG A 104 -4.81 -8.77 -17.23
CA ARG A 104 -3.50 -8.28 -16.78
C ARG A 104 -2.84 -7.35 -17.80
N ALA A 105 -3.00 -7.63 -19.10
CA ALA A 105 -2.45 -6.79 -20.16
C ALA A 105 -3.15 -5.42 -20.27
N ASP A 106 -4.41 -5.32 -19.86
CA ASP A 106 -5.21 -4.09 -19.94
C ASP A 106 -4.95 -3.13 -18.77
N LEU A 107 -4.31 -3.61 -17.69
CA LEU A 107 -4.04 -2.81 -16.50
C LEU A 107 -3.09 -1.63 -16.75
N ARG A 108 -2.25 -1.70 -17.80
CA ARG A 108 -1.29 -0.65 -18.19
C ARG A 108 -0.50 -0.09 -16.99
N LEU A 109 -0.06 -0.97 -16.10
CA LEU A 109 0.71 -0.58 -14.93
C LEU A 109 2.02 0.08 -15.37
N PRO A 110 2.39 1.24 -14.79
CA PRO A 110 3.69 1.83 -15.03
C PRO A 110 4.80 0.96 -14.44
N ASP A 111 6.02 1.07 -14.96
CA ASP A 111 7.17 0.36 -14.42
C ASP A 111 7.46 0.85 -12.99
N ALA A 112 7.79 -0.08 -12.09
CA ALA A 112 7.90 0.20 -10.67
C ALA A 112 9.01 1.23 -10.36
N ASP A 113 10.15 1.15 -11.04
CA ASP A 113 11.29 2.09 -10.93
C ASP A 113 10.96 3.53 -11.34
N GLN A 114 9.94 3.74 -12.18
CA GLN A 114 9.50 5.06 -12.61
C GLN A 114 8.56 5.74 -11.61
N VAL A 115 7.94 4.97 -10.71
CA VAL A 115 6.88 5.45 -9.81
C VAL A 115 7.11 5.13 -8.34
N MET A 116 8.04 4.24 -8.03
CA MET A 116 8.49 3.89 -6.69
C MET A 116 9.93 4.35 -6.53
N ARG A 117 10.19 5.04 -5.43
CA ARG A 117 11.55 5.42 -5.07
C ARG A 117 12.07 4.45 -4.03
N ASP A 118 13.35 4.13 -4.10
CA ASP A 118 13.99 3.40 -3.02
C ASP A 118 14.21 4.36 -1.84
N ASP A 119 13.57 4.06 -0.71
CA ASP A 119 13.65 4.87 0.52
C ASP A 119 15.11 5.01 1.03
N SER A 120 16.00 4.08 0.65
CA SER A 120 17.43 4.14 1.00
C SER A 120 18.17 5.31 0.35
N GLU A 121 17.67 5.87 -0.76
CA GLU A 121 18.27 7.03 -1.43
C GLU A 121 17.83 8.38 -0.84
N ASP A 122 16.76 8.41 -0.04
CA ASP A 122 16.26 9.63 0.61
C ASP A 122 16.84 9.86 2.01
N ALA A 123 17.21 8.79 2.73
CA ALA A 123 17.79 8.89 4.08
C ALA A 123 19.17 9.58 4.12
N SER A 124 19.82 9.80 2.98
CA SER A 124 21.09 10.54 2.91
C SER A 124 20.92 12.05 2.62
N SER A 125 19.69 12.57 2.64
CA SER A 125 19.36 13.91 2.14
C SER A 125 19.29 14.98 3.21
N ASP A 126 18.78 14.65 4.41
CA ASP A 126 18.28 15.69 5.34
C ASP A 126 19.00 15.75 6.69
N ASP A 127 19.97 14.87 7.00
CA ASP A 127 20.59 14.77 8.34
C ASP A 127 22.13 14.84 8.38
N GLU A 128 22.78 15.63 7.52
CA GLU A 128 24.18 16.03 7.74
C GLU A 128 24.43 17.52 7.47
N ASP A 129 23.52 18.37 7.92
CA ASP A 129 23.81 19.78 8.19
C ASP A 129 23.50 20.06 9.68
N ASP A 130 24.04 19.24 10.59
CA ASP A 130 24.35 19.73 11.93
C ASP A 130 25.64 20.54 11.81
N ASP A 131 25.54 21.79 12.22
CA ASP A 131 26.58 22.82 12.26
C ASP A 131 27.71 22.46 13.23
N GLY A 132 28.39 21.34 12.98
CA GLY A 132 29.63 20.97 13.62
C GLY A 132 30.79 21.68 12.94
N GLU A 133 31.09 22.91 13.38
CA GLU A 133 32.42 23.54 13.26
C GLU A 133 33.50 22.70 13.98
N GLU A 134 33.67 21.42 13.62
CA GLU A 134 34.67 20.56 14.22
C GLU A 134 35.85 20.37 13.25
N ASN A 135 36.76 21.35 13.31
CA ASN A 135 38.21 21.17 13.14
C ASN A 135 38.75 20.49 11.87
N GLY A 136 38.08 20.59 10.73
CA GLY A 136 38.62 20.19 9.43
C GLY A 136 38.71 21.37 8.45
N VAL A 137 39.92 21.84 8.15
CA VAL A 137 40.17 22.83 7.08
C VAL A 137 39.86 22.18 5.73
N TYR A 138 38.58 22.15 5.33
CA TYR A 138 38.23 21.84 3.95
C TYR A 138 38.74 22.97 3.05
N SER A 139 39.45 22.62 1.97
CA SER A 139 39.79 23.60 0.94
C SER A 139 38.50 24.18 0.34
N TYR A 140 38.54 25.45 -0.08
CA TYR A 140 37.43 26.09 -0.81
C TYR A 140 36.92 25.21 -1.97
N GLU A 141 37.83 24.51 -2.65
CA GLU A 141 37.53 23.57 -3.73
C GLU A 141 36.64 22.40 -3.27
N GLN A 142 36.94 21.80 -2.11
CA GLN A 142 36.17 20.67 -1.56
C GLN A 142 34.76 21.11 -1.11
N ARG A 143 34.62 22.34 -0.60
CA ARG A 143 33.31 22.91 -0.25
C ARG A 143 32.48 23.14 -1.50
N MET A 144 33.08 23.68 -2.56
CA MET A 144 32.40 23.90 -3.85
C MET A 144 31.99 22.58 -4.52
N GLU A 145 32.82 21.53 -4.47
CA GLU A 145 32.48 20.21 -4.99
C GLU A 145 31.26 19.60 -4.26
N LYS A 146 31.21 19.70 -2.92
CA LYS A 146 30.06 19.23 -2.14
C LYS A 146 28.78 19.97 -2.52
N ILE A 147 28.84 21.29 -2.69
CA ILE A 147 27.69 22.12 -3.11
C ILE A 147 27.22 21.71 -4.51
N GLN A 148 28.14 21.53 -5.46
CA GLN A 148 27.82 21.09 -6.82
C GLN A 148 27.17 19.70 -6.83
N ARG A 149 27.70 18.74 -6.05
CA ARG A 149 27.13 17.40 -5.93
C ARG A 149 25.72 17.43 -5.32
N LYS A 150 25.50 18.24 -4.27
CA LYS A 150 24.17 18.47 -3.69
C LYS A 150 23.22 19.10 -4.73
N ALA A 151 23.69 20.03 -5.56
CA ALA A 151 22.89 20.67 -6.60
C ALA A 151 22.48 19.69 -7.72
N ILE A 152 23.42 18.89 -8.25
CA ILE A 152 23.16 17.88 -9.29
C ILE A 152 22.11 16.87 -8.80
N ARG A 153 22.26 16.33 -7.58
CA ARG A 153 21.28 15.39 -7.00
C ARG A 153 19.89 15.99 -6.84
N ARG A 154 19.82 17.28 -6.48
CA ARG A 154 18.54 18.00 -6.37
C ARG A 154 17.88 18.14 -7.75
N GLU A 155 18.66 18.44 -8.80
CA GLU A 155 18.15 18.50 -10.17
C GLU A 155 17.65 17.14 -10.67
N GLU A 156 18.41 16.07 -10.43
CA GLU A 156 18.01 14.69 -10.76
C GLU A 156 16.71 14.30 -10.06
N ARG A 157 16.58 14.59 -8.76
CA ARG A 157 15.36 14.35 -7.99
C ARG A 157 14.16 15.11 -8.55
N GLN A 158 14.33 16.40 -8.85
CA GLN A 158 13.26 17.21 -9.43
C GLN A 158 12.83 16.71 -10.82
N LEU A 159 13.78 16.26 -11.63
CA LEU A 159 13.50 15.67 -12.94
C LEU A 159 12.72 14.36 -12.80
N TRP A 160 13.16 13.47 -11.90
CA TRP A 160 12.47 12.22 -11.61
C TRP A 160 11.05 12.48 -11.09
N ASP A 161 10.87 13.37 -10.11
CA ASP A 161 9.56 13.74 -9.58
C ASP A 161 8.62 14.27 -10.67
N ARG A 162 9.15 15.06 -11.60
CA ARG A 162 8.38 15.58 -12.74
C ARG A 162 7.96 14.47 -13.69
N GLN A 163 8.87 13.54 -14.01
CA GLN A 163 8.58 12.39 -14.86
C GLN A 163 7.53 11.48 -14.20
N ARG A 164 7.75 11.12 -12.93
CA ARG A 164 6.81 10.35 -12.11
C ARG A 164 5.42 10.97 -12.10
N ARG A 165 5.32 12.28 -11.82
CA ARG A 165 4.02 12.98 -11.83
C ARG A 165 3.31 12.88 -13.18
N ASN A 166 4.04 12.96 -14.29
CA ASN A 166 3.45 12.83 -15.62
C ASN A 166 2.93 11.41 -15.87
N ILE A 167 3.71 10.39 -15.50
CA ILE A 167 3.34 8.98 -15.64
C ILE A 167 2.09 8.66 -14.82
N LEU A 168 2.10 9.04 -13.54
CA LEU A 168 0.97 8.84 -12.64
C LEU A 168 -0.27 9.61 -13.09
N TRP A 169 -0.10 10.82 -13.63
CA TRP A 169 -1.21 11.58 -14.20
C TRP A 169 -1.85 10.85 -15.39
N ARG A 170 -1.04 10.36 -16.35
CA ARG A 170 -1.54 9.59 -17.50
C ARG A 170 -2.23 8.29 -17.08
N TYR A 171 -1.65 7.60 -16.09
CA TYR A 171 -2.22 6.37 -15.56
C TYR A 171 -3.58 6.59 -14.90
N ASN A 172 -3.75 7.72 -14.20
CA ASN A 172 -5.00 8.08 -13.51
C ASN A 172 -5.95 8.97 -14.34
N GLU A 173 -5.65 9.24 -15.61
CA GLU A 173 -6.44 10.16 -16.44
C GLU A 173 -7.85 9.61 -16.74
N SER A 174 -8.02 8.29 -16.75
CA SER A 174 -9.29 7.65 -17.08
C SER A 174 -9.62 6.52 -16.12
N THR A 175 -10.86 6.51 -15.62
CA THR A 175 -11.41 5.39 -14.84
C THR A 175 -12.22 4.47 -15.73
N TRP A 176 -12.17 3.18 -15.44
CA TRP A 176 -12.91 2.16 -16.18
C TRP A 176 -13.23 0.96 -15.28
N TYR A 177 -14.03 0.04 -15.80
CA TYR A 177 -14.41 -1.18 -15.10
C TYR A 177 -14.01 -2.41 -15.89
N SER A 178 -13.40 -3.38 -15.21
CA SER A 178 -13.07 -4.67 -15.80
C SER A 178 -14.26 -5.64 -15.73
N SER A 179 -14.00 -6.93 -15.99
CA SER A 179 -15.05 -7.96 -15.96
C SER A 179 -15.78 -7.96 -14.61
N PRO A 180 -17.11 -8.13 -14.59
CA PRO A 180 -17.86 -8.20 -13.34
C PRO A 180 -17.31 -9.27 -12.40
N ILE A 181 -17.10 -8.91 -11.14
CA ILE A 181 -16.54 -9.80 -10.12
C ILE A 181 -17.33 -11.11 -9.92
N CYS A 182 -18.63 -11.10 -10.23
CA CYS A 182 -19.48 -12.28 -10.12
C CYS A 182 -19.12 -13.35 -11.16
N VAL A 183 -18.56 -12.95 -12.32
CA VAL A 183 -18.07 -13.89 -13.33
C VAL A 183 -16.85 -14.61 -12.78
N MET A 184 -15.87 -13.88 -12.22
CA MET A 184 -14.70 -14.50 -11.57
C MET A 184 -15.09 -15.41 -10.40
N ALA A 185 -16.04 -14.97 -9.57
CA ALA A 185 -16.52 -15.77 -8.44
C ALA A 185 -17.24 -17.06 -8.90
N LEU A 186 -17.99 -17.01 -10.01
CA LEU A 186 -18.65 -18.16 -10.60
C LEU A 186 -17.63 -19.14 -11.21
N GLU A 187 -16.65 -18.64 -11.98
CA GLU A 187 -15.57 -19.46 -12.53
C GLU A 187 -14.75 -20.15 -11.42
N LEU A 188 -14.52 -19.45 -10.30
CA LEU A 188 -13.85 -20.03 -9.13
C LEU A 188 -14.71 -21.10 -8.45
N ALA A 189 -16.03 -20.90 -8.41
CA ALA A 189 -16.97 -21.89 -7.88
C ALA A 189 -17.06 -23.15 -8.75
N GLU A 190 -16.98 -23.01 -10.09
CA GLU A 190 -17.02 -24.14 -11.02
C GLU A 190 -15.79 -25.04 -10.92
N ARG A 191 -14.63 -24.46 -10.59
CA ARG A 191 -13.36 -25.20 -10.46
C ARG A 191 -13.21 -25.93 -9.12
N LYS A 192 -14.15 -25.75 -8.20
CA LYS A 192 -14.20 -26.40 -6.88
C LYS A 192 -15.01 -27.69 -6.94
#